data_AF-A0A6A1QD21-F1
#
_entry.id   AF-A0A6A1QD21-F1
#
_cell.length_a   1.000
_cell.length_b   1.000
_cell.length_c   1.000
_cell.angle_alpha   90.00
_cell.angle_beta   90.00
_cell.angle_gamma   90.00
#
_symmetry.space_group_name_H-M   'P 1'
#
loop_
_entity.id
_entity.type
_entity.pdbx_description
1 polymer ?
#
loop_
_entity_poly.entity_id
_entity_poly.type
_entity_poly.pdbx_seq_one_letter_code
_entity_poly.pdbx_strand_id
1 'polypeptide(L)'
;IKINAFSLPNTSLAFVPGVGIRALINHGTANISTDWEIKSPLFQDTGGADLFLSGVYFTGIVVLAWNDFGHPILKLQNCCAQVSHSDVSFSGELSVLYNSFSEPMEKPILKNLNKMLCPIITSEVEALNANLSMLKALRKIDNYTLLDYSLISSPEITENYVDLNLKGVFYPLENLTDTPFSSVPFVLPEHSDSMIYIGISENFFKSASYAYFTAGAFNVTLTTKEIFNHLIRNSQGLGSMLSRIAELYILSQPFMVKVLATEPPVVNLLPGNFTLDVPASFVIFTQSKNSTAKTIVSMD
;
A
#
# COMPACT_ATOMS: atom_id res chain seq x y z
N ILE A 1 36.82 -3.42 -6.63
CA ILE A 1 35.72 -3.52 -7.62
C ILE A 1 34.65 -2.48 -7.31
N LYS A 2 34.37 -1.60 -8.25
CA LYS A 2 33.41 -0.49 -8.18
C LYS A 2 32.60 -0.46 -9.47
N ILE A 3 31.29 -0.31 -9.37
CA ILE A 3 30.42 -0.07 -10.54
C ILE A 3 30.41 1.45 -10.79
N ASN A 4 30.98 1.89 -11.90
CA ASN A 4 31.08 3.32 -12.25
C ASN A 4 29.84 3.81 -12.97
N ALA A 5 29.27 2.99 -13.84
CA ALA A 5 28.05 3.29 -14.56
C ALA A 5 27.23 2.02 -14.80
N PHE A 6 25.92 2.15 -14.73
CA PHE A 6 24.97 1.09 -15.06
C PHE A 6 23.77 1.73 -15.75
N SER A 7 23.42 1.24 -16.94
CA SER A 7 22.35 1.82 -17.76
C SER A 7 21.50 0.72 -18.37
N LEU A 8 20.18 0.88 -18.25
CA LEU A 8 19.17 -0.01 -18.81
C LEU A 8 18.22 0.85 -19.68
N PRO A 9 18.60 1.18 -20.91
CA PRO A 9 17.90 2.18 -21.70
C PRO A 9 16.51 1.69 -22.16
N ASN A 10 16.39 0.40 -22.50
CA ASN A 10 15.16 -0.16 -23.04
C ASN A 10 14.56 -1.13 -22.02
N THR A 11 13.71 -0.61 -21.14
CA THR A 11 12.93 -1.39 -20.18
C THR A 11 11.45 -1.31 -20.53
N SER A 12 10.76 -2.45 -20.45
CA SER A 12 9.31 -2.51 -20.69
C SER A 12 8.66 -3.53 -19.78
N LEU A 13 7.42 -3.22 -19.38
CA LEU A 13 6.53 -4.13 -18.69
C LEU A 13 5.34 -4.43 -19.60
N ALA A 14 4.94 -5.68 -19.66
CA ALA A 14 3.76 -6.11 -20.41
C ALA A 14 2.95 -7.11 -19.59
N PHE A 15 1.63 -6.99 -19.61
CA PHE A 15 0.77 -7.96 -18.97
C PHE A 15 0.74 -9.26 -19.78
N VAL A 16 0.78 -10.38 -19.07
CA VAL A 16 0.59 -11.72 -19.61
C VAL A 16 -0.72 -12.25 -19.01
N PRO A 17 -1.83 -12.22 -19.78
CA PRO A 17 -3.14 -12.57 -19.26
C PRO A 17 -3.17 -13.91 -18.54
N GLY A 18 -3.75 -13.93 -17.34
CA GLY A 18 -3.84 -15.12 -16.49
C GLY A 18 -2.51 -15.65 -15.91
N VAL A 19 -1.38 -14.95 -16.12
CA VAL A 19 -0.06 -15.41 -15.66
C VAL A 19 0.64 -14.38 -14.77
N GLY A 20 0.87 -13.17 -15.25
CA GLY A 20 1.78 -12.25 -14.56
C GLY A 20 2.16 -11.01 -15.36
N ILE A 21 3.19 -10.32 -14.89
CA ILE A 21 3.78 -9.15 -15.54
C ILE A 21 5.13 -9.56 -16.12
N ARG A 22 5.27 -9.52 -17.45
CA ARG A 22 6.55 -9.76 -18.11
C ARG A 22 7.39 -8.48 -18.05
N ALA A 23 8.56 -8.59 -17.45
CA ALA A 23 9.59 -7.57 -17.50
C ALA A 23 10.62 -7.92 -18.57
N LEU A 24 10.96 -6.93 -19.40
CA LEU A 24 11.95 -7.05 -20.46
C LEU A 24 12.95 -5.90 -20.36
N ILE A 25 14.23 -6.23 -20.49
CA ILE A 25 15.35 -5.30 -20.56
C ILE A 25 16.18 -5.66 -21.78
N ASN A 26 16.46 -4.67 -22.63
CA ASN A 26 17.30 -4.83 -23.81
C ASN A 26 18.42 -3.80 -23.82
N HIS A 27 19.57 -4.18 -24.41
CA HIS A 27 20.72 -3.29 -24.64
C HIS A 27 21.25 -2.60 -23.38
N GLY A 28 21.19 -3.26 -22.22
CA GLY A 28 21.80 -2.73 -21.02
C GLY A 28 23.33 -2.73 -21.09
N THR A 29 23.94 -1.84 -20.31
CA THR A 29 25.40 -1.67 -20.25
C THR A 29 25.86 -1.46 -18.81
N ALA A 30 27.07 -1.92 -18.48
CA ALA A 30 27.71 -1.64 -17.19
C ALA A 30 29.19 -1.33 -17.39
N ASN A 31 29.72 -0.37 -16.64
CA ASN A 31 31.14 -0.07 -16.55
C ASN A 31 31.59 -0.30 -15.10
N ILE A 32 32.56 -1.18 -14.92
CA ILE A 32 33.07 -1.63 -13.63
C ILE A 32 34.58 -1.42 -13.62
N SER A 33 35.13 -0.82 -12.57
CA SER A 33 36.58 -0.71 -12.38
C SER A 33 37.06 -1.45 -11.15
N THR A 34 38.30 -1.89 -11.15
CA THR A 34 38.96 -2.43 -9.97
C THR A 34 40.46 -2.20 -10.02
N ASP A 35 41.06 -1.97 -8.87
CA ASP A 35 42.51 -2.01 -8.73
C ASP A 35 42.96 -3.46 -8.50
N TRP A 36 44.16 -3.79 -8.95
CA TRP A 36 44.79 -5.09 -8.76
C TRP A 36 46.26 -4.93 -8.35
N GLU A 37 46.78 -5.94 -7.65
CA GLU A 37 48.16 -6.00 -7.20
C GLU A 37 48.69 -7.43 -7.35
N ILE A 38 49.85 -7.58 -7.98
CA ILE A 38 50.58 -8.84 -8.10
C ILE A 38 51.87 -8.71 -7.29
N LYS A 39 52.02 -9.57 -6.28
CA LYS A 39 53.25 -9.68 -5.49
C LYS A 39 53.91 -11.02 -5.75
N SER A 40 55.09 -11.00 -6.36
CA SER A 40 55.95 -12.16 -6.50
C SER A 40 57.36 -11.87 -5.97
N PRO A 41 58.17 -12.89 -5.65
CA PRO A 41 59.57 -12.68 -5.26
C PRO A 41 60.43 -12.05 -6.35
N LEU A 42 60.01 -12.14 -7.62
CA LEU A 42 60.79 -11.71 -8.79
C LEU A 42 60.35 -10.35 -9.34
N PHE A 43 59.10 -9.95 -9.10
CA PHE A 43 58.55 -8.66 -9.50
C PHE A 43 57.29 -8.33 -8.68
N GLN A 44 57.02 -7.04 -8.54
CA GLN A 44 55.78 -6.52 -7.98
C GLN A 44 55.19 -5.55 -8.99
N ASP A 45 53.87 -5.63 -9.20
CA ASP A 45 53.17 -4.76 -10.13
C ASP A 45 51.78 -4.43 -9.58
N THR A 46 51.31 -3.23 -9.89
CA THR A 46 49.99 -2.73 -9.51
C THR A 46 49.37 -1.99 -10.67
N GLY A 47 48.05 -2.01 -10.73
CA GLY A 47 47.35 -1.33 -11.80
C GLY A 47 45.85 -1.31 -11.61
N GLY A 48 45.17 -0.77 -12.62
CA GLY A 48 43.73 -0.79 -12.73
C GLY A 48 43.27 -1.78 -13.79
N ALA A 49 42.02 -2.21 -13.67
CA ALA A 49 41.30 -2.95 -14.70
C ALA A 49 39.88 -2.38 -14.80
N ASP A 50 39.46 -2.07 -16.01
CA ASP A 50 38.10 -1.69 -16.35
C ASP A 50 37.44 -2.83 -17.13
N LEU A 51 36.20 -3.13 -16.79
CA LEU A 51 35.33 -4.11 -17.42
C LEU A 51 34.09 -3.39 -17.93
N PHE A 52 33.93 -3.36 -19.24
CA PHE A 52 32.73 -2.88 -19.89
C PHE A 52 31.86 -4.06 -20.33
N LEU A 53 30.63 -4.11 -19.84
CA LEU A 53 29.61 -5.09 -20.21
C LEU A 53 28.58 -4.43 -21.12
N SER A 54 28.22 -5.08 -22.22
CA SER A 54 27.17 -4.58 -23.11
C SER A 54 26.30 -5.69 -23.69
N GLY A 55 25.15 -5.29 -24.23
CA GLY A 55 24.14 -6.23 -24.69
C GLY A 55 23.56 -7.04 -23.53
N VAL A 56 23.37 -6.39 -22.37
CA VAL A 56 22.63 -7.00 -21.25
C VAL A 56 21.17 -7.13 -21.64
N TYR A 57 20.68 -8.35 -21.56
CA TYR A 57 19.31 -8.74 -21.85
C TYR A 57 18.74 -9.44 -20.63
N PHE A 58 17.49 -9.12 -20.30
CA PHE A 58 16.73 -9.84 -19.30
C PHE A 58 15.27 -9.96 -19.74
N THR A 59 14.70 -11.15 -19.55
CA THR A 59 13.26 -11.38 -19.57
C THR A 59 12.89 -12.23 -18.37
N GLY A 60 11.76 -11.92 -17.75
CA GLY A 60 11.19 -12.71 -16.67
C GLY A 60 9.73 -12.36 -16.46
N ILE A 61 8.96 -13.30 -15.94
CA ILE A 61 7.56 -13.09 -15.60
C ILE A 61 7.43 -13.02 -14.09
N VAL A 62 7.06 -11.85 -13.59
CA VAL A 62 6.70 -11.64 -12.19
C VAL A 62 5.25 -12.09 -12.00
N VAL A 63 5.07 -13.17 -11.25
CA VAL A 63 3.77 -13.75 -10.92
C VAL A 63 3.32 -13.20 -9.58
N LEU A 64 2.13 -12.60 -9.57
CA LEU A 64 1.41 -12.13 -8.38
C LEU A 64 0.41 -13.22 -7.97
N ALA A 65 0.57 -13.76 -6.77
CA ALA A 65 -0.29 -14.78 -6.19
C ALA A 65 -0.74 -14.36 -4.78
N TRP A 66 -1.46 -15.23 -4.06
CA TRP A 66 -1.82 -15.03 -2.66
C TRP A 66 -1.59 -16.31 -1.85
N ASN A 67 -1.50 -16.18 -0.52
CA ASN A 67 -1.43 -17.32 0.40
C ASN A 67 -2.76 -17.54 1.13
N ASP A 68 -2.88 -18.65 1.86
CA ASP A 68 -4.08 -18.98 2.64
C ASP A 68 -4.45 -17.93 3.72
N PHE A 69 -3.53 -17.00 4.03
CA PHE A 69 -3.74 -15.88 4.96
C PHE A 69 -4.15 -14.57 4.25
N GLY A 70 -4.36 -14.60 2.92
CA GLY A 70 -4.74 -13.44 2.12
C GLY A 70 -3.62 -12.42 1.91
N HIS A 71 -2.35 -12.81 2.08
CA HIS A 71 -1.19 -11.95 1.78
C HIS A 71 -0.75 -12.14 0.32
N PRO A 72 -0.33 -11.07 -0.37
CA PRO A 72 0.24 -11.16 -1.71
C PRO A 72 1.58 -11.90 -1.69
N ILE A 73 1.80 -12.76 -2.68
CA ILE A 73 3.07 -13.43 -2.94
C ILE A 73 3.59 -12.99 -4.31
N LEU A 74 4.88 -12.68 -4.39
CA LEU A 74 5.61 -12.47 -5.63
C LEU A 74 6.54 -13.65 -5.92
N LYS A 75 6.56 -14.09 -7.18
CA LYS A 75 7.51 -15.09 -7.69
C LYS A 75 8.05 -14.67 -9.05
N LEU A 76 9.28 -15.03 -9.34
CA LEU A 76 9.87 -14.90 -10.68
C LEU A 76 9.79 -16.23 -11.42
N GLN A 77 9.21 -16.24 -12.62
CA GLN A 77 9.18 -17.38 -13.53
C GLN A 77 9.87 -17.03 -14.84
N ASN A 78 10.32 -18.06 -15.57
CA ASN A 78 10.91 -17.94 -16.90
C ASN A 78 12.04 -16.89 -16.98
N CYS A 79 12.88 -16.82 -15.95
CA CYS A 79 14.03 -15.92 -15.96
C CYS A 79 15.02 -16.35 -17.04
N CYS A 80 15.34 -15.42 -17.93
CA CYS A 80 16.44 -15.51 -18.86
C CYS A 80 17.20 -14.19 -18.82
N ALA A 81 18.48 -14.25 -18.42
CA ALA A 81 19.36 -13.11 -18.32
C ALA A 81 20.68 -13.44 -18.99
N GLN A 82 21.19 -12.53 -19.81
CA GLN A 82 22.46 -12.71 -20.51
C GLN A 82 23.16 -11.38 -20.74
N VAL A 83 24.48 -11.45 -20.83
CA VAL A 83 25.37 -10.40 -21.31
C VAL A 83 26.02 -10.93 -22.58
N SER A 84 25.96 -10.12 -23.63
CA SER A 84 26.44 -10.53 -24.96
C SER A 84 27.94 -10.27 -25.12
N HIS A 85 28.43 -9.16 -24.56
CA HIS A 85 29.81 -8.73 -24.73
C HIS A 85 30.41 -8.24 -23.42
N SER A 86 31.69 -8.57 -23.23
CA SER A 86 32.55 -8.03 -22.18
C SER A 86 33.82 -7.54 -22.83
N ASP A 87 34.29 -6.37 -22.44
CA ASP A 87 35.55 -5.79 -22.87
C ASP A 87 36.38 -5.48 -21.62
N VAL A 88 37.58 -6.03 -21.53
CA VAL A 88 38.48 -5.84 -20.39
C VAL A 88 39.69 -5.02 -20.82
N SER A 89 39.93 -3.90 -20.14
CA SER A 89 41.11 -3.07 -20.35
C SER A 89 41.91 -2.87 -19.07
N PHE A 90 43.21 -3.11 -19.13
CA PHE A 90 44.15 -2.92 -18.04
C PHE A 90 44.90 -1.59 -18.18
N SER A 91 45.11 -0.93 -17.06
CA SER A 91 45.95 0.26 -16.92
C SER A 91 47.09 -0.01 -15.93
N GLY A 92 48.24 0.64 -16.13
CA GLY A 92 49.46 0.41 -15.36
C GLY A 92 50.71 0.32 -16.24
N GLU A 93 51.86 0.05 -15.61
CA GLU A 93 53.18 0.04 -16.26
C GLU A 93 53.27 -1.02 -17.36
N LEU A 94 52.75 -2.24 -17.10
CA LEU A 94 52.74 -3.36 -18.04
C LEU A 94 51.39 -3.54 -18.75
N SER A 95 50.59 -2.48 -18.88
CA SER A 95 49.25 -2.54 -19.51
C SER A 95 49.24 -3.20 -20.89
N VAL A 96 50.27 -2.99 -21.73
CA VAL A 96 50.39 -3.64 -23.04
C VAL A 96 50.45 -5.17 -22.91
N LEU A 97 51.19 -5.69 -21.92
CA LEU A 97 51.27 -7.13 -21.66
C LEU A 97 49.92 -7.66 -21.17
N TYR A 98 49.29 -7.03 -20.18
CA TYR A 98 48.02 -7.52 -19.63
C TYR A 98 46.86 -7.43 -20.62
N ASN A 99 46.81 -6.38 -21.45
CA ASN A 99 45.80 -6.25 -22.50
C ASN A 99 45.92 -7.35 -23.58
N SER A 100 47.08 -8.01 -23.73
CA SER A 100 47.20 -9.20 -24.58
C SER A 100 46.44 -10.43 -24.04
N PHE A 101 46.01 -10.41 -22.78
CA PHE A 101 45.23 -11.45 -22.12
C PHE A 101 43.75 -11.06 -21.86
N SER A 102 43.29 -9.92 -22.39
CA SER A 102 41.90 -9.44 -22.27
C SER A 102 40.87 -10.48 -22.75
N GLU A 103 40.95 -10.89 -24.02
CA GLU A 103 39.99 -11.84 -24.62
C GLU A 103 39.94 -13.21 -23.90
N PRO A 104 41.07 -13.82 -23.49
CA PRO A 104 41.06 -15.00 -22.62
C PRO A 104 40.31 -14.83 -21.28
N MET A 105 40.30 -13.62 -20.71
CA MET A 105 39.62 -13.33 -19.44
C MET A 105 38.14 -13.01 -19.61
N GLU A 106 37.75 -12.39 -20.72
CA GLU A 106 36.38 -12.04 -21.08
C GLU A 106 35.44 -13.26 -21.13
N LYS A 107 35.87 -14.36 -21.77
CA LYS A 107 35.04 -15.57 -21.93
C LYS A 107 34.62 -16.19 -20.59
N PRO A 108 35.53 -16.46 -19.63
CA PRO A 108 35.16 -16.89 -18.28
C PRO A 108 34.26 -15.91 -17.54
N ILE A 109 34.50 -14.60 -17.67
CA ILE A 109 33.68 -13.56 -17.04
C ILE A 109 32.23 -13.64 -17.56
N LEU A 110 32.02 -13.64 -18.87
CA LEU A 110 30.69 -13.76 -19.48
C LEU A 110 30.00 -15.06 -19.05
N LYS A 111 30.72 -16.19 -19.09
CA LYS A 111 30.16 -17.49 -18.69
C LYS A 111 29.69 -17.48 -17.24
N ASN A 112 30.49 -16.93 -16.33
CA ASN A 112 30.15 -16.86 -14.91
C ASN A 112 29.01 -15.86 -14.65
N LEU A 113 29.04 -14.68 -15.27
CA LEU A 113 27.96 -13.70 -15.16
C LEU A 113 26.63 -14.28 -15.63
N ASN A 114 26.59 -14.86 -16.83
CA ASN A 114 25.36 -15.44 -17.39
C ASN A 114 24.80 -16.59 -16.54
N LYS A 115 25.67 -17.31 -15.81
CA LYS A 115 25.24 -18.34 -14.86
C LYS A 115 24.65 -17.74 -13.56
N MET A 116 25.14 -16.58 -13.12
CA MET A 116 24.78 -15.99 -11.83
C MET A 116 23.63 -14.96 -11.91
N LEU A 117 23.37 -14.36 -13.06
CA LEU A 117 22.40 -13.27 -13.19
C LEU A 117 20.98 -13.69 -12.74
N CYS A 118 20.43 -14.78 -13.26
CA CYS A 118 19.09 -15.22 -12.85
C CYS A 118 19.00 -15.57 -11.37
N PRO A 119 19.93 -16.34 -10.77
CA PRO A 119 19.95 -16.54 -9.32
C PRO A 119 19.94 -15.25 -8.50
N ILE A 120 20.73 -14.24 -8.89
CA ILE A 120 20.76 -12.94 -8.23
C ILE A 120 19.39 -12.25 -8.35
N ILE A 121 18.84 -12.15 -9.56
CA ILE A 121 17.56 -11.48 -9.81
C ILE A 121 16.42 -12.19 -9.04
N THR A 122 16.40 -13.53 -9.04
CA THR A 122 15.43 -14.30 -8.26
C THR A 122 15.53 -13.99 -6.77
N SER A 123 16.74 -13.92 -6.21
CA SER A 123 16.96 -13.55 -4.81
C SER A 123 16.42 -12.16 -4.48
N GLU A 124 16.55 -11.19 -5.38
CA GLU A 124 15.99 -9.84 -5.19
C GLU A 124 14.45 -9.86 -5.20
N VAL A 125 13.84 -10.65 -6.08
CA VAL A 125 12.37 -10.82 -6.10
C VAL A 125 11.89 -11.52 -4.83
N GLU A 126 12.63 -12.51 -4.32
CA GLU A 126 12.32 -13.17 -3.04
C GLU A 126 12.44 -12.21 -1.84
N ALA A 127 13.45 -11.34 -1.84
CA ALA A 127 13.59 -10.29 -0.83
C ALA A 127 12.42 -9.29 -0.87
N LEU A 128 11.99 -8.89 -2.07
CA LEU A 128 10.80 -8.06 -2.25
C LEU A 128 9.52 -8.77 -1.78
N ASN A 129 9.40 -10.06 -2.08
CA ASN A 129 8.29 -10.89 -1.61
C ASN A 129 8.23 -10.95 -0.07
N ALA A 130 9.38 -11.10 0.59
CA ALA A 130 9.46 -11.10 2.05
C ALA A 130 8.98 -9.74 2.62
N ASN A 131 9.33 -8.63 1.98
CA ASN A 131 8.85 -7.30 2.38
C ASN A 131 7.34 -7.16 2.22
N LEU A 132 6.76 -7.64 1.11
CA LEU A 132 5.30 -7.61 0.91
C LEU A 132 4.57 -8.50 1.91
N SER A 133 5.15 -9.66 2.26
CA SER A 133 4.56 -10.59 3.22
C SER A 133 4.50 -10.02 4.64
N MET A 134 5.30 -8.99 4.96
CA MET A 134 5.23 -8.27 6.24
C MET A 134 4.06 -7.28 6.33
N LEU A 135 3.42 -6.94 5.21
CA LEU A 135 2.22 -6.09 5.23
C LEU A 135 1.09 -6.85 5.91
N LYS A 136 0.67 -6.34 7.06
CA LYS A 136 -0.39 -6.97 7.86
C LYS A 136 -1.74 -6.78 7.17
N ALA A 137 -2.37 -7.85 6.69
CA ALA A 137 -3.72 -7.79 6.14
C ALA A 137 -4.75 -7.18 7.10
N LEU A 138 -4.54 -7.33 8.41
CA LEU A 138 -5.32 -6.67 9.46
C LEU A 138 -4.55 -5.48 10.03
N ARG A 139 -5.15 -4.28 9.93
CA ARG A 139 -4.58 -3.03 10.43
C ARG A 139 -5.50 -2.35 11.43
N LYS A 140 -4.97 -2.01 12.60
CA LYS A 140 -5.65 -1.10 13.54
C LYS A 140 -5.73 0.29 12.96
N ILE A 141 -6.95 0.82 12.83
CA ILE A 141 -7.21 2.18 12.34
C ILE A 141 -7.20 3.16 13.49
N ASP A 142 -7.87 2.82 14.59
CA ASP A 142 -7.97 3.63 15.80
C ASP A 142 -8.29 2.77 17.04
N ASN A 143 -8.75 3.40 18.13
CA ASN A 143 -9.09 2.75 19.39
C ASN A 143 -10.46 2.05 19.39
N TYR A 144 -11.13 1.96 18.25
CA TYR A 144 -12.41 1.27 18.10
C TYR A 144 -12.33 0.14 17.09
N THR A 145 -11.57 0.33 16.00
CA THR A 145 -11.70 -0.52 14.81
C THR A 145 -10.38 -1.07 14.25
N LEU A 146 -10.52 -2.23 13.60
CA LEU A 146 -9.54 -2.89 12.74
C LEU A 146 -10.08 -2.90 11.30
N LEU A 147 -9.21 -2.78 10.31
CA LEU A 147 -9.52 -2.95 8.90
C LEU A 147 -8.82 -4.20 8.38
N ASP A 148 -9.60 -5.12 7.81
CA ASP A 148 -9.12 -6.26 7.04
C ASP A 148 -9.11 -5.92 5.54
N TYR A 149 -7.92 -5.88 4.96
CA TYR A 149 -7.68 -5.68 3.54
C TYR A 149 -6.89 -6.86 2.94
N SER A 150 -7.07 -8.06 3.50
CA SER A 150 -6.60 -9.31 2.89
C SER A 150 -7.09 -9.45 1.44
N LEU A 151 -6.29 -10.08 0.60
CA LEU A 151 -6.71 -10.55 -0.72
C LEU A 151 -7.72 -11.69 -0.55
N ILE A 152 -8.85 -11.61 -1.24
CA ILE A 152 -9.90 -12.63 -1.21
C ILE A 152 -9.83 -13.61 -2.39
N SER A 153 -9.04 -13.28 -3.42
CA SER A 153 -8.84 -14.08 -4.61
C SER A 153 -7.49 -13.79 -5.26
N SER A 154 -7.21 -14.49 -6.37
CA SER A 154 -6.06 -14.18 -7.21
C SER A 154 -6.15 -12.76 -7.69
N PRO A 155 -5.01 -12.06 -7.80
CA PRO A 155 -4.87 -10.99 -8.75
C PRO A 155 -5.34 -11.48 -10.12
N GLU A 156 -6.28 -10.76 -10.71
CA GLU A 156 -6.73 -10.99 -12.08
C GLU A 156 -5.88 -10.14 -13.01
N ILE A 157 -5.31 -10.75 -14.05
CA ILE A 157 -4.40 -10.07 -14.97
C ILE A 157 -4.97 -10.22 -16.37
N THR A 158 -5.28 -9.08 -16.99
CA THR A 158 -5.78 -9.00 -18.37
C THR A 158 -4.70 -8.43 -19.29
N GLU A 159 -5.03 -8.16 -20.54
CA GLU A 159 -4.10 -7.49 -21.46
C GLU A 159 -3.82 -6.03 -21.08
N ASN A 160 -4.70 -5.43 -20.28
CA ASN A 160 -4.71 -3.98 -20.05
C ASN A 160 -4.56 -3.58 -18.57
N TYR A 161 -4.89 -4.46 -17.63
CA TYR A 161 -4.89 -4.14 -16.20
C TYR A 161 -4.60 -5.34 -15.30
N VAL A 162 -4.35 -5.04 -14.03
CA VAL A 162 -4.21 -6.00 -12.93
C VAL A 162 -5.19 -5.60 -11.84
N ASP A 163 -6.14 -6.48 -11.54
CA ASP A 163 -7.15 -6.29 -10.50
C ASP A 163 -6.75 -7.02 -9.22
N LEU A 164 -6.86 -6.32 -8.09
CA LEU A 164 -6.58 -6.83 -6.76
C LEU A 164 -7.86 -6.77 -5.91
N ASN A 165 -8.49 -7.93 -5.69
CA ASN A 165 -9.69 -8.01 -4.88
C ASN A 165 -9.33 -8.09 -3.40
N LEU A 166 -9.59 -7.01 -2.67
CA LEU A 166 -9.36 -6.89 -1.24
C LEU A 166 -10.67 -7.04 -0.46
N LYS A 167 -10.61 -7.60 0.75
CA LYS A 167 -11.78 -7.84 1.60
C LYS A 167 -12.48 -6.53 2.01
N GLY A 168 -11.71 -5.56 2.50
CA GLY A 168 -12.18 -4.21 2.82
C GLY A 168 -13.28 -4.16 3.89
N VAL A 169 -13.09 -4.87 5.00
CA VAL A 169 -14.11 -4.97 6.08
C VAL A 169 -13.56 -4.44 7.39
N PHE A 170 -14.36 -3.63 8.08
CA PHE A 170 -14.04 -3.19 9.43
C PHE A 170 -14.60 -4.13 10.49
N TYR A 171 -13.82 -4.31 11.55
CA TYR A 171 -14.19 -5.06 12.75
C TYR A 171 -14.01 -4.19 14.00
N PRO A 172 -14.86 -4.34 15.03
CA PRO A 172 -14.53 -3.91 16.37
C PRO A 172 -13.23 -4.52 16.87
N LEU A 173 -12.43 -3.78 17.64
CA LEU A 173 -11.16 -4.29 18.19
C LEU A 173 -11.31 -5.58 19.01
N GLU A 174 -12.42 -5.72 19.72
CA GLU A 174 -12.67 -6.84 20.63
C GLU A 174 -13.43 -7.99 19.97
N ASN A 175 -13.89 -7.82 18.72
CA ASN A 175 -14.72 -8.81 18.05
C ASN A 175 -14.49 -8.86 16.53
N LEU A 176 -13.93 -9.99 16.05
CA LEU A 176 -13.65 -10.25 14.64
C LEU A 176 -14.75 -11.05 13.92
N THR A 177 -15.96 -11.09 14.46
CA THR A 177 -17.08 -11.76 13.77
C THR A 177 -17.47 -11.00 12.51
N ASP A 178 -17.58 -11.72 11.40
CA ASP A 178 -18.07 -11.15 10.14
C ASP A 178 -19.46 -10.55 10.33
N THR A 179 -19.66 -9.40 9.69
CA THR A 179 -20.94 -8.70 9.69
C THR A 179 -22.00 -9.50 8.94
N PRO A 180 -23.28 -9.40 9.32
CA PRO A 180 -24.37 -10.16 8.68
C PRO A 180 -24.70 -9.72 7.25
N PHE A 181 -24.01 -8.70 6.72
CA PHE A 181 -24.26 -8.13 5.41
C PHE A 181 -23.35 -8.77 4.36
N SER A 182 -23.90 -9.04 3.18
CA SER A 182 -23.13 -9.56 2.03
C SER A 182 -22.67 -8.42 1.13
N SER A 183 -21.45 -8.53 0.61
CA SER A 183 -20.93 -7.60 -0.38
C SER A 183 -21.61 -7.83 -1.73
N VAL A 184 -22.08 -6.76 -2.35
CA VAL A 184 -22.61 -6.80 -3.72
C VAL A 184 -21.45 -6.57 -4.69
N PRO A 185 -21.26 -7.44 -5.71
CA PRO A 185 -20.28 -7.21 -6.75
C PRO A 185 -20.51 -5.87 -7.45
N PHE A 186 -19.43 -5.15 -7.72
CA PHE A 186 -19.47 -3.92 -8.50
C PHE A 186 -18.32 -3.92 -9.49
N VAL A 187 -18.48 -3.17 -10.58
CA VAL A 187 -17.48 -3.08 -11.64
C VAL A 187 -17.03 -1.62 -11.72
N LEU A 188 -15.72 -1.41 -11.81
CA LEU A 188 -15.17 -0.09 -12.06
C LEU A 188 -15.36 0.29 -13.53
N PRO A 189 -15.59 1.57 -13.85
CA PRO A 189 -15.66 1.99 -15.24
C PRO A 189 -14.33 1.71 -15.94
N GLU A 190 -14.39 1.29 -17.20
CA GLU A 190 -13.21 1.10 -18.04
C GLU A 190 -12.59 2.47 -18.40
N HIS A 191 -11.68 2.92 -17.55
CA HIS A 191 -10.87 4.11 -17.77
C HIS A 191 -9.38 3.73 -17.84
N SER A 192 -8.62 4.49 -18.61
CA SER A 192 -7.16 4.33 -18.79
C SER A 192 -6.41 5.65 -18.61
N ASP A 193 -7.06 6.66 -18.04
CA ASP A 193 -6.51 7.98 -17.77
C ASP A 193 -5.67 8.05 -16.49
N SER A 194 -5.67 6.99 -15.66
CA SER A 194 -4.94 6.89 -14.40
C SER A 194 -4.21 5.56 -14.26
N MET A 195 -3.11 5.55 -13.49
CA MET A 195 -2.32 4.34 -13.25
C MET A 195 -2.98 3.37 -12.25
N ILE A 196 -3.81 3.88 -11.35
CA ILE A 196 -4.44 3.10 -10.27
C ILE A 196 -5.88 3.59 -10.11
N TYR A 197 -6.82 2.64 -10.04
CA TYR A 197 -8.20 2.89 -9.66
C TYR A 197 -8.51 2.14 -8.37
N ILE A 198 -9.31 2.77 -7.50
CA ILE A 198 -9.72 2.18 -6.23
C ILE A 198 -11.25 2.15 -6.20
N GLY A 199 -11.77 0.93 -6.15
CA GLY A 199 -13.18 0.66 -5.92
C GLY A 199 -13.47 0.44 -4.45
N ILE A 200 -14.41 1.20 -3.89
CA ILE A 200 -14.85 1.05 -2.51
C ILE A 200 -16.32 0.64 -2.53
N SER A 201 -16.62 -0.54 -2.00
CA SER A 201 -17.97 -1.05 -1.94
C SER A 201 -18.81 -0.32 -0.88
N GLU A 202 -20.12 -0.37 -1.02
CA GLU A 202 -21.04 0.07 0.03
C GLU A 202 -20.84 -0.74 1.32
N ASN A 203 -20.48 -2.03 1.20
CA ASN A 203 -20.18 -2.90 2.32
C ASN A 203 -18.98 -2.43 3.18
N PHE A 204 -17.98 -1.80 2.56
CA PHE A 204 -16.86 -1.18 3.29
C PHE A 204 -17.39 -0.14 4.29
N PHE A 205 -18.27 0.75 3.85
CA PHE A 205 -18.85 1.78 4.72
C PHE A 205 -19.85 1.22 5.73
N LYS A 206 -20.69 0.24 5.33
CA LYS A 206 -21.63 -0.44 6.23
C LYS A 206 -20.90 -1.18 7.35
N SER A 207 -19.82 -1.90 7.05
CA SER A 207 -19.00 -2.58 8.07
C SER A 207 -18.30 -1.58 9.00
N ALA A 208 -17.79 -0.46 8.48
CA ALA A 208 -17.22 0.61 9.31
C ALA A 208 -18.25 1.16 10.29
N SER A 209 -19.43 1.53 9.78
CA SER A 209 -20.53 2.04 10.58
C SER A 209 -20.93 1.07 11.70
N TYR A 210 -21.12 -0.21 11.36
CA TYR A 210 -21.44 -1.24 12.34
C TYR A 210 -20.33 -1.41 13.39
N ALA A 211 -19.07 -1.41 12.99
CA ALA A 211 -17.93 -1.58 13.88
C ALA A 211 -17.82 -0.41 14.89
N TYR A 212 -17.94 0.83 14.41
CA TYR A 212 -17.92 2.01 15.29
C TYR A 212 -19.13 2.06 16.23
N PHE A 213 -20.31 1.71 15.74
CA PHE A 213 -21.53 1.67 16.55
C PHE A 213 -21.41 0.65 17.69
N THR A 214 -21.04 -0.58 17.37
CA THR A 214 -20.89 -1.66 18.36
C THR A 214 -19.75 -1.40 19.35
N ALA A 215 -18.70 -0.70 18.93
CA ALA A 215 -17.63 -0.23 19.81
C ALA A 215 -18.00 1.01 20.66
N GLY A 216 -19.22 1.53 20.53
CA GLY A 216 -19.73 2.66 21.32
C GLY A 216 -19.14 4.02 20.95
N ALA A 217 -18.54 4.15 19.77
CA ALA A 217 -17.90 5.39 19.31
C ALA A 217 -18.92 6.53 19.09
N PHE A 218 -20.17 6.19 18.76
CA PHE A 218 -21.25 7.16 18.53
C PHE A 218 -22.00 7.55 19.81
N ASN A 219 -21.26 7.86 20.88
CA ASN A 219 -21.79 8.34 22.15
C ASN A 219 -20.99 9.57 22.59
N VAL A 220 -21.52 10.75 22.28
CA VAL A 220 -20.84 12.02 22.52
C VAL A 220 -21.66 12.86 23.48
N THR A 221 -21.01 13.41 24.51
CA THR A 221 -21.61 14.42 25.38
C THR A 221 -20.94 15.75 25.13
N LEU A 222 -21.71 16.72 24.64
CA LEU A 222 -21.25 18.08 24.35
C LEU A 222 -21.64 19.01 25.49
N THR A 223 -20.67 19.79 25.96
CA THR A 223 -20.90 20.85 26.94
C THR A 223 -21.49 22.10 26.30
N THR A 224 -22.10 22.98 27.10
CA THR A 224 -22.65 24.26 26.63
C THR A 224 -21.62 25.08 25.83
N LYS A 225 -20.35 25.06 26.27
CA LYS A 225 -19.26 25.80 25.62
C LYS A 225 -18.94 25.23 24.24
N GLU A 226 -18.87 23.91 24.10
CA GLU A 226 -18.59 23.24 22.82
C GLU A 226 -19.73 23.44 21.84
N ILE A 227 -20.98 23.36 22.30
CA ILE A 227 -22.18 23.63 21.50
C ILE A 227 -22.16 25.07 20.96
N PHE A 228 -21.85 26.06 21.82
CA PHE A 228 -21.78 27.45 21.40
C PHE A 228 -20.68 27.71 20.37
N ASN A 229 -19.51 27.08 20.56
CA ASN A 229 -18.38 27.26 19.66
C ASN A 229 -18.60 26.59 18.29
N HIS A 230 -19.27 25.42 18.24
CA HIS A 230 -19.38 24.60 17.02
C HIS A 230 -20.74 24.68 16.32
N LEU A 231 -21.86 24.68 17.05
CA LEU A 231 -23.20 24.49 16.48
C LEU A 231 -23.97 25.80 16.28
N ILE A 232 -23.73 26.81 17.11
CA ILE A 232 -24.48 28.09 17.06
C ILE A 232 -23.92 29.06 16.01
N ARG A 233 -22.65 28.89 15.59
CA ARG A 233 -22.05 29.70 14.51
C ARG A 233 -22.64 29.44 13.12
N ASN A 234 -23.21 28.25 12.88
CA ASN A 234 -23.91 27.90 11.64
C ASN A 234 -25.41 27.78 11.94
N SER A 235 -26.17 28.86 11.72
CA SER A 235 -27.54 29.05 12.23
C SER A 235 -28.67 28.29 11.49
N GLN A 236 -28.40 27.13 10.89
CA GLN A 236 -29.42 26.30 10.24
C GLN A 236 -29.65 24.97 10.97
N GLY A 237 -30.90 24.48 10.95
CA GLY A 237 -31.29 23.20 11.54
C GLY A 237 -31.13 23.16 13.07
N LEU A 238 -30.38 22.16 13.56
CA LEU A 238 -30.16 21.88 14.99
C LEU A 238 -29.62 23.10 15.76
N GLY A 239 -28.81 23.95 15.10
CA GLY A 239 -28.29 25.18 15.68
C GLY A 239 -29.40 26.14 16.13
N SER A 240 -30.47 26.29 15.35
CA SER A 240 -31.60 27.17 15.67
C SER A 240 -32.44 26.65 16.84
N MET A 241 -32.64 25.33 16.92
CA MET A 241 -33.33 24.68 18.04
C MET A 241 -32.51 24.84 19.33
N LEU A 242 -31.20 24.53 19.27
CA LEU A 242 -30.31 24.64 20.42
C LEU A 242 -30.16 26.08 20.89
N SER A 243 -30.13 27.07 19.98
CA SER A 243 -30.17 28.49 20.34
C SER A 243 -31.44 28.85 21.11
N ARG A 244 -32.61 28.34 20.71
CA ARG A 244 -33.89 28.65 21.37
C ARG A 244 -34.02 27.99 22.75
N ILE A 245 -33.50 26.77 22.90
CA ILE A 245 -33.38 26.11 24.21
C ILE A 245 -32.35 26.83 25.08
N ALA A 246 -31.24 27.27 24.49
CA ALA A 246 -30.26 28.06 25.18
C ALA A 246 -30.89 29.37 25.68
N GLU A 247 -31.66 30.12 24.90
CA GLU A 247 -32.36 31.32 25.40
C GLU A 247 -33.27 31.04 26.62
N LEU A 248 -33.95 29.88 26.65
CA LEU A 248 -34.82 29.49 27.76
C LEU A 248 -34.05 29.05 29.02
N TYR A 249 -32.86 28.45 28.88
CA TYR A 249 -32.07 27.86 29.99
C TYR A 249 -30.80 28.63 30.36
N ILE A 250 -30.30 29.53 29.49
CA ILE A 250 -29.15 30.43 29.73
C ILE A 250 -29.39 31.30 30.96
N LEU A 251 -30.66 31.59 31.28
CA LEU A 251 -31.01 32.39 32.45
C LEU A 251 -30.85 31.64 33.79
N SER A 252 -30.46 30.35 33.83
CA SER A 252 -30.42 29.61 35.10
C SER A 252 -29.29 28.61 35.30
N GLN A 253 -28.94 27.73 34.35
CA GLN A 253 -27.91 26.67 34.57
C GLN A 253 -27.23 26.16 33.29
N PRO A 254 -25.95 25.70 33.35
CA PRO A 254 -25.31 25.04 32.23
C PRO A 254 -25.97 23.69 31.91
N PHE A 255 -26.15 23.40 30.63
CA PHE A 255 -26.71 22.14 30.13
C PHE A 255 -25.72 21.40 29.23
N MET A 256 -25.90 20.09 29.13
CA MET A 256 -25.14 19.19 28.27
C MET A 256 -26.10 18.52 27.29
N VAL A 257 -25.59 18.20 26.11
CA VAL A 257 -26.32 17.44 25.09
C VAL A 257 -25.59 16.13 24.88
N LYS A 258 -26.24 15.02 25.18
CA LYS A 258 -25.77 13.69 24.84
C LYS A 258 -26.41 13.29 23.52
N VAL A 259 -25.58 12.94 22.55
CA VAL A 259 -25.96 12.38 21.26
C VAL A 259 -25.53 10.92 21.25
N LEU A 260 -26.49 10.02 21.05
CA LEU A 260 -26.26 8.59 21.03
C LEU A 260 -26.87 8.03 19.75
N ALA A 261 -26.09 7.34 18.92
CA ALA A 261 -26.67 6.57 17.83
C ALA A 261 -27.56 5.46 18.40
N THR A 262 -28.76 5.30 17.87
CA THR A 262 -29.72 4.27 18.29
C THR A 262 -29.54 2.98 17.51
N GLU A 263 -29.05 3.09 16.27
CA GLU A 263 -28.71 1.99 15.37
C GLU A 263 -27.42 2.33 14.60
N PRO A 264 -26.75 1.36 13.95
CA PRO A 264 -25.62 1.66 13.08
C PRO A 264 -26.01 2.66 11.98
N PRO A 265 -25.26 3.76 11.79
CA PRO A 265 -25.47 4.68 10.66
C PRO A 265 -25.61 3.96 9.31
N VAL A 266 -26.64 4.28 8.54
CA VAL A 266 -26.91 3.63 7.26
C VAL A 266 -26.21 4.41 6.16
N VAL A 267 -25.37 3.72 5.38
CA VAL A 267 -24.68 4.30 4.22
C VAL A 267 -25.26 3.70 2.96
N ASN A 268 -25.67 4.54 2.01
CA ASN A 268 -26.07 4.09 0.69
C ASN A 268 -25.21 4.72 -0.41
N LEU A 269 -24.77 3.88 -1.35
CA LEU A 269 -24.03 4.30 -2.54
C LEU A 269 -24.89 4.11 -3.79
N LEU A 270 -25.21 5.22 -4.45
CA LEU A 270 -25.89 5.23 -5.74
C LEU A 270 -25.04 6.02 -6.76
N PRO A 271 -25.23 5.83 -8.08
CA PRO A 271 -24.51 6.60 -9.09
C PRO A 271 -24.66 8.11 -8.85
N GLY A 272 -23.54 8.78 -8.58
CA GLY A 272 -23.50 10.23 -8.32
C GLY A 272 -24.08 10.67 -6.97
N ASN A 273 -24.45 9.75 -6.08
CA ASN A 273 -25.05 10.06 -4.78
C ASN A 273 -24.50 9.18 -3.65
N PHE A 274 -24.08 9.85 -2.57
CA PHE A 274 -23.61 9.23 -1.34
C PHE A 274 -24.52 9.73 -0.22
N THR A 275 -25.26 8.83 0.43
CA THR A 275 -26.14 9.19 1.56
C THR A 275 -25.68 8.54 2.85
N LEU A 276 -25.76 9.29 3.94
CA LEU A 276 -25.47 8.83 5.29
C LEU A 276 -26.66 9.22 6.18
N ASP A 277 -27.37 8.21 6.67
CA ASP A 277 -28.47 8.38 7.62
C ASP A 277 -28.00 7.96 9.01
N VAL A 278 -28.08 8.87 9.97
CA VAL A 278 -27.61 8.66 11.35
C VAL A 278 -28.83 8.61 12.28
N PRO A 279 -29.38 7.42 12.57
CA PRO A 279 -30.42 7.28 13.57
C PRO A 279 -29.80 7.54 14.96
N ALA A 280 -30.22 8.60 15.62
CA ALA A 280 -29.64 9.04 16.87
C ALA A 280 -30.66 9.70 17.78
N SER A 281 -30.54 9.40 19.08
CA SER A 281 -31.27 10.09 20.13
C SER A 281 -30.44 11.23 20.72
N PHE A 282 -31.16 12.29 21.08
CA PHE A 282 -30.62 13.51 21.66
C PHE A 282 -31.23 13.70 23.04
N VAL A 283 -30.38 13.70 24.06
CA VAL A 283 -30.78 13.95 25.44
C VAL A 283 -30.12 15.24 25.92
N ILE A 284 -30.94 16.24 26.21
CA ILE A 284 -30.51 17.50 26.82
C ILE A 284 -30.73 17.37 28.32
N PHE A 285 -29.69 17.62 29.12
CA PHE A 285 -29.77 17.49 30.58
C PHE A 285 -28.91 18.55 31.28
N THR A 286 -29.25 18.89 32.52
CA THR A 286 -28.41 19.72 33.39
C THR A 286 -27.83 18.87 34.52
N GLN A 287 -26.63 19.22 34.97
CA GLN A 287 -26.01 18.58 36.13
C GLN A 287 -25.29 19.64 36.96
N SER A 288 -25.79 19.90 38.18
CA SER A 288 -25.10 20.73 39.16
C SER A 288 -24.03 19.90 39.88
N LYS A 289 -22.93 20.55 40.31
CA LYS A 289 -21.91 19.93 41.18
C LYS A 289 -22.62 19.30 42.38
N ASN A 290 -22.50 17.97 42.52
CA ASN A 290 -23.10 17.14 43.58
C ASN A 290 -24.60 16.78 43.45
N SER A 291 -25.17 16.83 42.24
CA SER A 291 -26.55 16.38 41.99
C SER A 291 -26.64 15.38 40.84
N THR A 292 -27.66 14.53 40.87
CA THR A 292 -28.04 13.64 39.76
C THR A 292 -28.44 14.47 38.54
N ALA A 293 -28.07 13.98 37.35
CA ALA A 293 -28.42 14.64 36.09
C ALA A 293 -29.94 14.75 35.95
N LYS A 294 -30.44 15.94 35.57
CA LYS A 294 -31.85 16.19 35.33
C LYS A 294 -32.09 16.36 33.82
N THR A 295 -32.82 15.43 33.23
CA THR A 295 -33.22 15.52 31.82
C THR A 295 -34.16 16.70 31.60
N ILE A 296 -33.85 17.51 30.59
CA ILE A 296 -34.67 18.63 30.12
C ILE A 296 -35.57 18.15 28.98
N VAL A 297 -34.96 17.56 27.94
CA VAL A 297 -35.62 17.10 26.71
C VAL A 297 -34.95 15.81 26.25
N SER A 298 -35.75 14.87 25.76
CA SER A 298 -35.29 13.67 25.05
C SER A 298 -35.98 13.64 23.69
N MET A 299 -35.21 13.38 22.63
CA MET A 299 -35.70 13.18 21.28
C MET A 299 -35.07 11.90 20.75
N ASP A 300 -35.89 11.04 20.14
CA ASP A 300 -35.47 9.82 19.47
C ASP A 300 -35.64 9.96 17.95
#